data_AF-A0A016U809-F1
#
_entry.id   AF-A0A016U809-F1
#
_cell.length_a   1.000
_cell.length_b   1.000
_cell.length_c   1.000
_cell.angle_alpha   90.00
_cell.angle_beta   90.00
_cell.angle_gamma   90.00
#
_symmetry.space_group_name_H-M   'P 1'
#
loop_
_entity.id
_entity.type
_entity.pdbx_description
1 polymer ?
#
loop_
_entity_poly.entity_id
_entity_poly.type
_entity_poly.pdbx_seq_one_letter_code
_entity_poly.pdbx_strand_id
1 'polypeptide(L)'
;MREAKAAVARAKKAAMDNLYDKLESSQGGKDVSRLAKARHRASLDATEVRAVKSEEGDVLRDLMAVKERAYFAHLLNEEFPRKKNFPGEPVAGPVQPSTVDEVRKTVKKMKVKKAPGPDGIPMEAWR
;
A
#
# COMPACT_ATOMS: atom_id res chain seq x y z
N MET A 1 33.87 3.66 8.67
CA MET A 1 32.41 3.68 8.37
C MET A 1 32.03 4.53 7.15
N ARG A 2 32.47 5.80 7.04
CA ARG A 2 32.13 6.65 5.87
C ARG A 2 32.62 6.07 4.54
N GLU A 3 33.86 5.63 4.47
CA GLU A 3 34.44 5.07 3.24
C GLU A 3 33.77 3.76 2.80
N ALA A 4 33.47 2.87 3.74
CA ALA A 4 32.73 1.64 3.46
C ALA A 4 31.32 1.94 2.91
N LYS A 5 30.60 2.89 3.52
CA LYS A 5 29.29 3.34 3.02
C LYS A 5 29.38 3.96 1.62
N ALA A 6 30.43 4.76 1.37
CA ALA A 6 30.67 5.36 0.06
C ALA A 6 31.01 4.30 -1.01
N ALA A 7 31.80 3.28 -0.65
CA ALA A 7 32.10 2.16 -1.54
C ALA A 7 30.84 1.37 -1.92
N VAL A 8 29.97 1.07 -0.94
CA VAL A 8 28.68 0.41 -1.19
C VAL A 8 27.77 1.28 -2.06
N ALA A 9 27.71 2.59 -1.82
CA ALA A 9 26.92 3.50 -2.63
C ALA A 9 27.38 3.52 -4.10
N ARG A 10 28.71 3.58 -4.33
CA ARG A 10 29.30 3.50 -5.67
C ARG A 10 29.01 2.17 -6.36
N ALA A 11 29.15 1.05 -5.65
CA ALA A 11 28.85 -0.27 -6.19
C ALA A 11 27.37 -0.41 -6.57
N LYS A 12 26.45 0.09 -5.74
CA LYS A 12 25.01 0.11 -6.06
C LYS A 12 24.71 0.97 -7.28
N LYS A 13 25.31 2.16 -7.37
CA LYS A 13 25.14 3.04 -8.52
C LYS A 13 25.61 2.35 -9.81
N ALA A 14 26.82 1.80 -9.81
CA ALA A 14 27.36 1.07 -10.96
C ALA A 14 26.47 -0.12 -11.37
N ALA A 15 25.90 -0.84 -10.40
CA ALA A 15 24.96 -1.92 -10.69
C ALA A 15 23.64 -1.43 -11.31
N MET A 16 23.16 -0.25 -10.92
CA MET A 16 21.96 0.37 -11.50
C MET A 16 22.22 0.92 -12.89
N ASP A 17 23.35 1.60 -13.10
CA ASP A 17 23.73 2.13 -14.42
C ASP A 17 23.80 0.99 -15.45
N ASN A 18 24.47 -0.12 -15.11
CA ASN A 18 24.51 -1.33 -15.96
C ASN A 18 23.13 -1.96 -16.22
N LEU A 19 22.17 -1.81 -15.30
CA LEU A 19 20.81 -2.30 -15.50
C LEU A 19 20.09 -1.43 -16.53
N TYR A 20 20.23 -0.10 -16.43
CA TYR A 20 19.61 0.84 -17.37
C TYR A 20 20.15 0.65 -18.79
N ASP A 21 21.46 0.50 -18.95
CA ASP A 21 22.07 0.23 -20.27
C ASP A 21 21.50 -1.03 -20.94
N LYS A 22 21.24 -2.09 -20.15
CA LYS A 22 20.61 -3.32 -20.66
C LYS A 22 19.16 -3.09 -21.09
N LEU A 23 18.42 -2.26 -20.37
CA LEU A 23 17.02 -1.95 -20.68
C LEU A 23 16.89 -1.01 -21.90
N GLU A 24 17.90 -0.19 -22.18
CA GLU A 24 17.95 0.66 -23.39
C GLU A 24 18.44 -0.09 -24.64
N SER A 25 19.03 -1.27 -24.48
CA SER A 25 19.45 -2.11 -25.61
C SER A 25 18.26 -2.63 -26.44
N SER A 26 18.51 -3.12 -27.66
CA SER A 26 17.45 -3.69 -28.52
C SER A 26 16.76 -4.92 -27.92
N GLN A 27 17.44 -5.63 -27.00
CA GLN A 27 16.88 -6.75 -26.25
C GLN A 27 16.08 -6.27 -25.01
N GLY A 28 16.22 -5.00 -24.64
CA GLY A 28 15.64 -4.37 -23.46
C GLY A 28 14.12 -4.44 -23.38
N GLY A 29 13.41 -4.44 -24.52
CA GLY A 29 11.95 -4.60 -24.52
C GLY A 29 11.45 -5.90 -23.88
N LYS A 30 12.16 -7.02 -24.10
CA LYS A 30 11.82 -8.31 -23.46
C LYS A 30 12.11 -8.29 -21.96
N ASP A 31 13.20 -7.63 -21.57
CA ASP A 31 13.60 -7.51 -20.17
C ASP A 31 12.66 -6.59 -19.39
N VAL A 32 12.23 -5.47 -19.98
CA VAL A 32 11.19 -4.59 -19.42
C VAL A 32 9.88 -5.35 -19.24
N SER A 33 9.44 -6.11 -20.24
CA SER A 33 8.21 -6.92 -20.14
C SER A 33 8.30 -7.95 -19.02
N ARG A 34 9.44 -8.64 -18.88
CA ARG A 34 9.69 -9.59 -17.81
C ARG A 34 9.71 -8.92 -16.44
N LEU A 35 10.37 -7.76 -16.30
CA LEU A 35 10.42 -6.98 -15.07
C LEU A 35 9.03 -6.50 -14.65
N ALA A 36 8.22 -6.01 -15.60
CA ALA A 36 6.86 -5.58 -15.35
C ALA A 36 5.99 -6.75 -14.84
N LYS A 37 6.08 -7.92 -15.49
CA LYS A 37 5.36 -9.14 -15.05
C LYS A 37 5.80 -9.59 -13.66
N ALA A 38 7.09 -9.55 -13.36
CA ALA A 38 7.61 -9.92 -12.03
C ALA A 38 7.09 -8.98 -10.93
N ARG A 39 7.11 -7.67 -11.17
CA ARG A 39 6.55 -6.66 -10.26
C ARG A 39 5.05 -6.87 -10.03
N HIS A 40 4.30 -7.09 -11.11
CA HIS A 40 2.87 -7.36 -11.03
C HIS A 40 2.58 -8.61 -10.19
N ARG A 41 3.32 -9.71 -10.41
CA ARG A 41 3.16 -10.93 -9.59
C ARG A 41 3.51 -10.70 -8.12
N ALA A 42 4.54 -9.90 -7.82
CA ALA A 42 4.92 -9.58 -6.45
C ALA A 42 3.92 -8.67 -5.74
N SER A 43 3.12 -7.88 -6.48
CA SER A 43 2.04 -7.05 -5.93
C SER A 43 0.73 -7.80 -5.68
N LEU A 44 0.61 -9.05 -6.15
CA LEU A 44 -0.60 -9.85 -5.91
C LEU A 44 -0.46 -10.56 -4.56
N ASP A 45 -1.33 -10.21 -3.60
CA ASP A 45 -1.37 -10.82 -2.26
C ASP A 45 -1.63 -12.34 -2.28
N ALA A 46 -2.39 -12.80 -3.29
CA ALA A 46 -2.55 -14.19 -3.64
C ALA A 46 -2.42 -14.31 -5.16
N THR A 47 -1.37 -15.00 -5.63
CA THR A 47 -1.17 -15.21 -7.07
C THR A 47 -2.25 -16.11 -7.68
N GLU A 48 -2.89 -16.94 -6.86
CA GLU A 48 -4.12 -17.71 -7.10
C GLU A 48 -4.66 -18.14 -5.73
N VAL A 49 -5.98 -18.04 -5.47
CA VAL A 49 -6.61 -18.69 -4.30
C VAL A 49 -6.65 -20.19 -4.60
N ARG A 50 -5.56 -20.89 -4.33
CA ARG A 50 -5.42 -22.33 -4.62
C ARG A 50 -6.09 -23.24 -3.60
N ALA A 51 -6.51 -22.70 -2.47
CA ALA A 51 -7.00 -23.47 -1.35
C ALA A 51 -7.91 -22.63 -0.46
N VAL A 52 -9.16 -23.04 -0.29
CA VAL A 52 -10.09 -22.52 0.73
C VAL A 52 -10.50 -23.69 1.61
N LYS A 53 -10.60 -23.48 2.93
CA LYS A 53 -11.14 -24.50 3.84
C LYS A 53 -12.66 -24.52 3.74
N SER A 54 -13.26 -25.71 3.61
CA SER A 54 -14.70 -25.91 3.75
C SER A 54 -15.13 -25.82 5.21
N GLU A 55 -16.44 -25.81 5.46
CA GLU A 55 -17.01 -25.80 6.82
C GLU A 55 -16.67 -27.08 7.58
N GLU A 56 -16.52 -28.21 6.88
CA GLU A 56 -16.10 -29.51 7.42
C GLU A 56 -14.58 -29.57 7.68
N GLY A 57 -13.84 -28.50 7.34
CA GLY A 57 -12.39 -28.39 7.56
C GLY A 57 -11.53 -28.88 6.39
N ASP A 58 -12.14 -29.33 5.30
CA ASP A 58 -11.42 -29.86 4.13
C ASP A 58 -10.84 -28.75 3.25
N VAL A 59 -9.65 -28.97 2.69
CA VAL A 59 -8.99 -27.99 1.83
C VAL A 59 -9.45 -28.15 0.37
N LEU A 60 -10.36 -27.29 -0.07
CA LEU A 60 -10.85 -27.22 -1.44
C LEU A 60 -9.81 -26.57 -2.36
N ARG A 61 -9.32 -27.33 -3.35
CA ARG A 61 -8.31 -26.87 -4.32
C ARG A 61 -8.85 -26.66 -5.73
N ASP A 62 -10.06 -27.14 -6.01
CA ASP A 62 -10.72 -26.98 -7.30
C ASP A 62 -11.30 -25.57 -7.46
N LEU A 63 -11.11 -24.96 -8.63
CA LEU A 63 -11.55 -23.58 -8.90
C LEU A 63 -13.07 -23.45 -8.91
N MET A 64 -13.80 -24.47 -9.34
CA MET A 64 -15.27 -24.46 -9.33
C MET A 64 -15.81 -24.65 -7.92
N ALA A 65 -15.26 -25.59 -7.15
CA ALA A 65 -15.58 -25.75 -5.72
C ALA A 65 -15.19 -24.51 -4.87
N VAL A 66 -14.09 -23.85 -5.21
CA VAL A 66 -13.68 -22.57 -4.58
C VAL A 66 -14.58 -21.43 -5.03
N LYS A 67 -15.28 -21.49 -6.17
CA LYS A 67 -16.16 -20.43 -6.68
C LYS A 67 -17.61 -20.61 -6.24
N GLU A 68 -18.09 -21.85 -6.12
CA GLU A 68 -19.38 -22.22 -5.51
C GLU A 68 -19.30 -22.12 -3.98
N ARG A 69 -19.31 -20.89 -3.51
CA ARG A 69 -19.01 -20.55 -2.13
C ARG A 69 -20.26 -20.58 -1.25
N ALA A 70 -20.76 -21.77 -0.90
CA ALA A 70 -21.70 -21.91 0.22
C ALA A 70 -21.14 -21.24 1.50
N TYR A 71 -19.84 -21.42 1.75
CA TYR A 71 -19.11 -20.78 2.85
C TYR A 71 -19.18 -19.25 2.85
N PHE A 72 -19.09 -18.60 1.68
CA PHE A 72 -19.17 -17.13 1.63
C PHE A 72 -20.61 -16.62 1.71
N ALA A 73 -21.60 -17.45 1.34
CA ALA A 73 -23.00 -17.10 1.54
C ALA A 73 -23.31 -16.95 3.03
N HIS A 74 -22.76 -17.79 3.90
CA HIS A 74 -22.88 -17.61 5.34
C HIS A 74 -22.01 -16.44 5.83
N LEU A 75 -20.71 -16.44 5.52
CA LEU A 75 -19.76 -15.42 5.98
C LEU A 75 -20.13 -13.97 5.60
N LEU A 76 -20.68 -13.75 4.40
CA LEU A 76 -21.01 -12.42 3.90
C LEU A 76 -22.42 -11.95 4.30
N ASN A 77 -23.34 -12.87 4.61
CA ASN A 77 -24.72 -12.54 4.95
C ASN A 77 -25.02 -12.63 6.45
N GLU A 78 -24.16 -13.27 7.25
CA GLU A 78 -24.31 -13.32 8.69
C GLU A 78 -23.90 -11.98 9.34
N GLU A 79 -24.88 -11.26 9.88
CA GLU A 79 -24.62 -10.03 10.60
C GLU A 79 -24.08 -10.33 12.00
N PHE A 80 -22.77 -10.14 12.19
CA PHE A 80 -22.19 -10.13 13.53
C PHE A 80 -22.78 -8.97 14.35
N PRO A 81 -23.03 -9.14 15.66
CA PRO A 81 -23.52 -8.08 16.52
C PRO A 81 -22.52 -6.92 16.56
N ARG A 82 -22.81 -5.89 15.77
CA ARG A 82 -22.03 -4.65 15.76
C ARG A 82 -22.38 -3.88 17.02
N LYS A 83 -21.36 -3.36 17.71
CA LYS A 83 -21.60 -2.31 18.71
C LYS A 83 -22.35 -1.20 17.99
N LYS A 84 -23.54 -0.83 18.48
CA LYS A 84 -24.25 0.34 17.99
C LYS A 84 -23.33 1.53 18.24
N ASN A 85 -22.65 1.98 17.20
CA ASN A 85 -22.08 3.31 17.19
C ASN A 85 -23.31 4.22 17.25
N PHE A 86 -23.57 4.81 18.41
CA PHE A 86 -24.43 5.98 18.45
C PHE A 86 -23.68 7.01 17.62
N PRO A 87 -24.15 7.41 16.43
CA PRO A 87 -23.64 8.63 15.86
C PRO A 87 -23.86 9.68 16.94
N GLY A 88 -22.80 10.39 17.32
CA GLY A 88 -22.99 11.63 18.08
C GLY A 88 -24.01 12.49 17.34
N GLU A 89 -24.62 13.46 18.05
CA GLU A 89 -25.57 14.38 17.42
C GLU A 89 -25.04 14.83 16.05
N PRO A 90 -25.81 14.65 14.97
CA PRO A 90 -25.42 15.15 13.67
C PRO A 90 -25.05 16.62 13.85
N VAL A 91 -23.83 17.00 13.47
CA VAL A 91 -23.46 18.42 13.41
C VAL A 91 -24.34 19.01 12.30
N ALA A 92 -25.47 19.58 12.70
CA ALA A 92 -26.45 20.14 11.79
C ALA A 92 -25.87 21.41 11.17
N GLY A 93 -25.72 21.42 9.85
CA GLY A 93 -25.36 22.61 9.09
C GLY A 93 -24.19 22.40 8.13
N PRO A 94 -23.90 23.41 7.30
CA PRO A 94 -22.75 23.40 6.40
C PRO A 94 -21.45 23.27 7.19
N VAL A 95 -20.51 22.47 6.69
CA VAL A 95 -19.13 22.45 7.20
C VAL A 95 -18.58 23.86 7.10
N GLN A 96 -18.22 24.45 8.23
CA GLN A 96 -17.63 25.78 8.26
C GLN A 96 -16.25 25.72 7.57
N PRO A 97 -15.93 26.68 6.68
CA PRO A 97 -14.60 26.75 6.10
C PRO A 97 -13.56 27.01 7.18
N SER A 98 -12.41 26.34 7.08
CA SER A 98 -11.31 26.52 8.03
C SER A 98 -10.81 27.96 8.01
N THR A 99 -10.60 28.55 9.19
CA THR A 99 -10.04 29.91 9.30
C THR A 99 -8.51 29.87 9.26
N VAL A 100 -7.88 30.91 8.70
CA VAL A 100 -6.40 31.04 8.66
C VAL A 100 -5.77 30.94 10.05
N ASP A 101 -6.45 31.45 11.08
CA ASP A 101 -6.00 31.37 12.48
C ASP A 101 -6.01 29.94 13.04
N GLU A 102 -6.98 29.12 12.63
CA GLU A 102 -7.07 27.71 13.01
C GLU A 102 -5.94 26.90 12.36
N VAL A 103 -5.69 27.15 11.07
CA VAL A 103 -4.57 26.56 10.33
C VAL A 103 -3.24 26.97 10.97
N ARG A 104 -3.06 28.26 11.28
CA ARG A 104 -1.83 28.75 11.93
C ARG A 104 -1.64 28.15 13.33
N LYS A 105 -2.71 27.99 14.11
CA LYS A 105 -2.65 27.34 15.45
C LYS A 105 -2.31 25.86 15.34
N THR A 106 -2.83 25.15 14.35
CA THR A 106 -2.55 23.72 14.14
C THR A 106 -1.12 23.50 13.64
N VAL A 107 -0.67 24.27 12.66
CA VAL A 107 0.72 24.23 12.17
C VAL A 107 1.73 24.49 13.29
N LYS A 108 1.45 25.46 14.18
CA LYS A 108 2.29 25.72 15.37
C LYS A 108 2.38 24.55 16.37
N LYS A 109 1.38 23.66 16.41
CA LYS A 109 1.38 22.48 17.29
C LYS A 109 2.18 21.30 16.69
N MET A 110 2.54 21.35 15.40
CA MET A 110 3.26 20.27 14.74
C MET A 110 4.72 20.20 15.20
N LYS A 111 5.23 18.99 15.40
CA LYS A 111 6.62 18.75 15.84
C LYS A 111 7.58 18.85 14.66
N VAL A 112 8.51 19.79 14.73
CA VAL A 112 9.63 19.95 13.79
C VAL A 112 10.57 18.73 13.91
N LYS A 113 11.22 18.29 12.82
CA LYS A 113 12.09 17.09 12.75
C LYS A 113 11.39 15.71 12.81
N LYS A 114 10.11 15.62 12.45
CA LYS A 114 9.45 14.33 12.19
C LYS A 114 9.64 13.90 10.74
N ALA A 115 9.55 12.59 10.50
CA ALA A 115 9.62 12.06 9.13
C ALA A 115 8.49 12.70 8.28
N PRO A 116 8.80 13.16 7.06
CA PRO A 116 7.78 13.69 6.14
C PRO A 116 6.70 12.65 5.84
N GLY A 117 5.50 13.14 5.52
CA GLY A 117 4.42 12.29 5.06
C GLY A 117 4.68 11.71 3.66
N PRO A 118 3.70 10.99 3.09
CA PRO A 118 3.77 10.48 1.72
C PRO A 118 4.00 11.57 0.66
N ASP A 119 3.65 12.82 0.98
CA ASP A 119 3.89 14.02 0.19
C ASP A 119 5.38 14.47 0.19
N GLY A 120 6.19 13.95 1.10
CA GLY A 120 7.62 14.26 1.20
C GLY A 120 7.92 15.68 1.68
N ILE A 121 6.91 16.46 2.10
CA ILE A 121 7.08 17.85 2.49
C ILE A 121 7.45 17.91 3.99
N PRO A 122 8.63 18.43 4.34
CA PRO A 122 9.04 18.56 5.73
C PRO A 122 8.30 19.72 6.40
N MET A 123 8.07 19.64 7.73
CA MET A 123 7.36 20.70 8.48
C MET A 123 8.06 22.06 8.34
N GLU A 124 9.37 22.07 8.15
CA GLU A 124 10.21 23.23 7.91
C GLU A 124 9.80 24.06 6.67
N ALA A 125 9.07 23.47 5.72
CA ALA A 125 8.57 24.15 4.53
C ALA A 125 7.27 24.96 4.76
N TRP A 126 6.60 24.76 5.90
CA TRP A 126 5.32 25.37 6.26
C TRP A 126 5.46 26.61 7.16
N ARG A 127 6.61 27.28 7.10
CA ARG A 127 6.97 28.43 7.95
C ARG A 127 6.32 29.74 7.52
#